data_AF-A0A519SD51-F1
#
_entry.id   AF-A0A519SD51-F1
#
_cell.length_a   1.000
_cell.length_b   1.000
_cell.length_c   1.000
_cell.angle_alpha   90.00
_cell.angle_beta   90.00
_cell.angle_gamma   90.00
#
_symmetry.space_group_name_H-M   'P 1'
#
loop_
_entity.id
_entity.type
_entity.pdbx_description
1 polymer ?
#
loop_
_entity_poly.entity_id
_entity_poly.type
_entity_poly.pdbx_seq_one_letter_code
_entity_poly.pdbx_strand_id
1 'polypeptide(L)'
;MRERYGDERRTSINHAGGDFSMEDMIADEAMVITVSREGYIKRTSLDEYRTQGRGGVGARGAGAKQDDFTEHLFVATTHEYLLIFTEQGRMFWLRAYEVPESAKTSKGTPLQNLIDKPKEDAVRSVLNVRNLRSADYLENTFLMFCTEQGTVKKTPLEAYSRPRAAGINAITINEGDRLLDVQLLSGNSEVVLALRSGRAVRFAETKVRPMGRTAAGVRGITLGEEPGDRVVGMVCIADASQELLVVSENGYGKRSALDEYRVTNRGGKGVRAMNLTDKTGKLVAIKDVNDTDDLMIINRSGLTIRLSMSELRTIGRATQGVRLFKVAANDEISSVAKVAAAEAELGTLAAEMPFGEALASGTDGAGFSSADDELAADTPDLAAAAAPKTDPETTESE
;
A
#
# COMPACT_ATOMS: atom_id res chain seq x y z
N MET A 1 36.18 62.16 -8.59
CA MET A 1 36.29 60.88 -9.32
C MET A 1 34.90 60.34 -9.66
N ARG A 2 34.00 60.21 -8.68
CA ARG A 2 32.61 59.75 -8.87
C ARG A 2 31.77 60.63 -9.83
N GLU A 3 31.95 61.96 -9.80
CA GLU A 3 31.30 62.89 -10.76
C GLU A 3 31.87 62.84 -12.18
N ARG A 4 33.10 62.33 -12.35
CA ARG A 4 33.78 62.29 -13.66
C ARG A 4 33.72 60.93 -14.35
N TYR A 5 33.47 59.86 -13.60
CA TYR A 5 33.52 58.47 -14.09
C TYR A 5 32.38 57.60 -13.55
N GLY A 6 31.31 58.19 -12.99
CA GLY A 6 30.14 57.44 -12.54
C GLY A 6 29.22 57.11 -13.72
N ASP A 7 28.91 55.83 -13.91
CA ASP A 7 27.92 55.34 -14.86
C ASP A 7 26.73 54.69 -14.14
N GLU A 8 25.60 54.59 -14.83
CA GLU A 8 24.47 53.83 -14.33
C GLU A 8 24.78 52.33 -14.36
N ARG A 9 24.34 51.61 -13.34
CA ARG A 9 24.55 50.18 -13.24
C ARG A 9 23.88 49.47 -14.41
N ARG A 10 24.68 48.90 -15.30
CA ARG A 10 24.21 48.20 -16.51
C ARG A 10 23.59 46.83 -16.23
N THR A 11 23.85 46.25 -15.06
CA THR A 11 23.36 44.92 -14.65
C THR A 11 22.27 45.03 -13.60
N SER A 12 21.19 44.29 -13.77
CA SER A 12 20.18 44.07 -12.73
C SER A 12 20.53 42.82 -11.93
N ILE A 13 20.69 42.93 -10.60
CA ILE A 13 20.68 41.75 -9.74
C ILE A 13 19.23 41.38 -9.51
N ASN A 14 18.81 40.26 -10.06
CA ASN A 14 17.55 39.66 -9.69
C ASN A 14 17.75 38.88 -8.38
N HIS A 15 17.32 39.48 -7.25
CA HIS A 15 17.40 38.84 -5.93
C HIS A 15 16.41 37.67 -5.77
N ALA A 16 15.41 37.58 -6.65
CA ALA A 16 14.49 36.46 -6.73
C ALA A 16 14.93 35.56 -7.90
N GLY A 17 15.78 34.58 -7.61
CA GLY A 17 16.15 33.53 -8.55
C GLY A 17 14.98 32.56 -8.79
N GLY A 18 13.86 33.03 -9.34
CA GLY A 18 12.64 32.24 -9.44
C GLY A 18 12.03 31.85 -8.08
N ASP A 19 10.75 31.49 -8.06
CA ASP A 19 10.15 30.86 -6.90
C ASP A 19 10.72 29.44 -6.78
N PHE A 20 11.76 29.24 -5.95
CA PHE A 20 12.23 27.90 -5.61
C PHE A 20 11.11 27.14 -4.92
N SER A 21 10.67 26.04 -5.50
CA SER A 21 9.69 25.17 -4.87
C SER A 21 10.40 24.21 -3.91
N MET A 22 9.69 23.76 -2.87
CA MET A 22 10.23 22.75 -1.95
C MET A 22 10.64 21.46 -2.70
N GLU A 23 9.97 21.16 -3.83
CA GLU A 23 10.29 20.05 -4.73
C GLU A 23 11.71 20.17 -5.33
N ASP A 24 12.14 21.38 -5.67
CA ASP A 24 13.47 21.63 -6.26
C ASP A 24 14.62 21.45 -5.26
N MET A 25 14.31 21.42 -3.96
CA MET A 25 15.28 21.19 -2.87
C MET A 25 15.39 19.70 -2.50
N ILE A 26 14.50 18.86 -3.01
CA ILE A 26 14.43 17.43 -2.67
C ILE A 26 15.03 16.63 -3.83
N ALA A 27 15.98 15.74 -3.54
CA ALA A 27 16.57 14.86 -4.55
C ALA A 27 15.52 13.86 -5.08
N ASP A 28 15.55 13.61 -6.39
CA ASP A 28 14.71 12.61 -7.04
C ASP A 28 15.31 11.21 -6.84
N GLU A 29 14.87 10.51 -5.80
CA GLU A 29 15.42 9.23 -5.36
C GLU A 29 14.36 8.14 -5.40
N ALA A 30 14.76 6.91 -5.77
CA ALA A 30 13.87 5.77 -5.77
C ALA A 30 13.64 5.27 -4.33
N MET A 31 12.38 5.29 -3.90
CA MET A 31 11.94 4.89 -2.57
C MET A 31 10.90 3.78 -2.68
N VAL A 32 10.85 2.92 -1.67
CA VAL A 32 9.78 1.94 -1.51
C VAL A 32 8.65 2.59 -0.72
N ILE A 33 7.46 2.68 -1.32
CA ILE A 33 6.24 3.11 -0.64
C ILE A 33 5.50 1.87 -0.19
N THR A 34 5.08 1.89 1.08
CA THR A 34 4.24 0.83 1.63
C THR A 34 2.99 1.44 2.23
N VAL A 35 1.84 0.85 1.90
CA VAL A 35 0.54 1.17 2.49
C VAL A 35 0.01 -0.08 3.14
N SER A 36 -0.30 0.00 4.43
CA SER A 36 -0.87 -1.10 5.19
C SER A 36 -2.39 -1.18 5.05
N ARG A 37 -2.96 -2.31 5.43
CA ARG A 37 -4.42 -2.52 5.44
C ARG A 37 -5.13 -1.56 6.39
N GLU A 38 -4.52 -1.25 7.53
CA GLU A 38 -5.09 -0.26 8.48
C GLU A 38 -4.95 1.19 7.95
N GLY A 39 -4.35 1.37 6.78
CA GLY A 39 -4.21 2.66 6.12
C GLY A 39 -3.04 3.47 6.64
N TYR A 40 -1.99 2.83 7.15
CA TYR A 40 -0.72 3.50 7.44
C TYR A 40 0.14 3.53 6.17
N ILE A 41 0.80 4.65 5.94
CA ILE A 41 1.71 4.83 4.80
C ILE A 41 3.10 5.24 5.31
N LYS A 42 4.14 4.74 4.65
CA LYS A 42 5.53 5.14 4.87
C LYS A 42 6.34 5.00 3.59
N ARG A 43 7.43 5.77 3.51
CA ARG A 43 8.49 5.58 2.53
C ARG A 43 9.76 5.08 3.21
N THR A 44 10.48 4.20 2.53
CA THR A 44 11.75 3.63 3.00
C THR A 44 12.73 3.63 1.84
N SER A 45 14.01 3.93 2.10
CA SER A 45 15.03 3.91 1.07
C SER A 45 15.17 2.52 0.44
N LEU A 46 15.41 2.48 -0.87
CA LEU A 46 15.64 1.22 -1.59
C LEU A 46 16.89 0.49 -1.09
N ASP A 47 17.91 1.23 -0.63
CA ASP A 47 19.17 0.67 -0.14
C ASP A 47 19.02 0.00 1.23
N GLU A 48 18.22 0.61 2.13
CA GLU A 48 17.81 -0.02 3.40
C GLU A 48 17.06 -1.33 3.13
N TYR A 49 16.33 -1.39 2.01
CA TYR A 49 15.62 -2.59 1.60
C TYR A 49 16.54 -3.66 0.98
N ARG A 50 17.61 -3.29 0.25
CA ARG A 50 18.51 -4.21 -0.48
C ARG A 50 19.59 -4.90 0.37
N THR A 51 19.94 -4.37 1.54
CA THR A 51 21.16 -4.78 2.24
C THR A 51 20.95 -5.99 3.16
N GLN A 52 20.94 -7.21 2.61
CA GLN A 52 21.22 -8.46 3.35
C GLN A 52 21.86 -9.51 2.42
N GLY A 53 23.10 -9.91 2.72
CA GLY A 53 23.91 -10.83 1.91
C GLY A 53 23.52 -12.30 2.05
N ARG A 54 23.86 -13.10 1.04
CA ARG A 54 23.58 -14.55 0.95
C ARG A 54 24.19 -15.35 2.12
N GLY A 55 23.37 -16.16 2.80
CA GLY A 55 23.79 -17.39 3.48
C GLY A 55 23.35 -17.54 4.95
N GLY A 56 22.37 -18.41 5.22
CA GLY A 56 22.03 -18.86 6.57
C GLY A 56 20.66 -19.56 6.62
N VAL A 57 20.59 -20.71 7.28
CA VAL A 57 19.44 -21.63 7.30
C VAL A 57 18.27 -21.09 8.16
N GLY A 58 17.04 -21.27 7.67
CA GLY A 58 15.82 -20.65 8.19
C GLY A 58 15.49 -20.86 9.67
N ALA A 59 14.83 -19.85 10.25
CA ALA A 59 14.42 -19.84 11.64
C ALA A 59 12.89 -19.70 11.79
N ARG A 60 12.32 -20.57 12.64
CA ARG A 60 10.90 -20.63 13.01
C ARG A 60 10.46 -19.34 13.72
N GLY A 61 9.42 -18.70 13.20
CA GLY A 61 8.76 -17.55 13.81
C GLY A 61 7.89 -17.93 15.02
N ALA A 62 8.21 -17.36 16.18
CA ALA A 62 7.36 -17.39 17.37
C ALA A 62 7.25 -15.96 17.93
N GLY A 63 6.06 -15.37 17.81
CA GLY A 63 5.75 -14.05 18.40
C GLY A 63 4.77 -13.17 17.63
N ALA A 64 3.78 -13.71 16.92
CA ALA A 64 2.78 -12.91 16.21
C ALA A 64 1.88 -12.15 17.20
N LYS A 65 2.15 -10.85 17.39
CA LYS A 65 1.27 -9.93 18.11
C LYS A 65 0.83 -8.84 17.12
N GLN A 66 -0.32 -9.07 16.48
CA GLN A 66 -1.03 -8.17 15.53
C GLN A 66 -0.11 -7.34 14.61
N ASP A 67 0.52 -8.02 13.65
CA ASP A 67 1.24 -7.34 12.56
C ASP A 67 0.23 -6.75 11.56
N ASP A 68 0.18 -5.41 11.51
CA ASP A 68 -0.41 -4.69 10.40
C ASP A 68 0.50 -4.86 9.19
N PHE A 69 -0.03 -5.43 8.12
CA PHE A 69 0.74 -5.89 6.97
C PHE A 69 0.53 -4.94 5.79
N THR A 70 1.52 -4.93 4.90
CA THR A 70 1.51 -4.09 3.71
C THR A 70 0.53 -4.65 2.67
N GLU A 71 -0.50 -3.86 2.32
CA GLU A 71 -1.47 -4.15 1.25
C GLU A 71 -0.98 -3.67 -0.12
N HIS A 72 -0.35 -2.50 -0.16
CA HIS A 72 0.29 -1.96 -1.36
C HIS A 72 1.78 -1.75 -1.10
N LEU A 73 2.63 -2.37 -1.91
CA LEU A 73 4.06 -2.09 -1.97
C LEU A 73 4.36 -1.71 -3.41
N PHE A 74 5.06 -0.61 -3.62
CA PHE A 74 5.57 -0.28 -4.96
C PHE A 74 6.78 0.64 -4.83
N VAL A 75 7.62 0.64 -5.85
CA VAL A 75 8.73 1.58 -5.96
C VAL A 75 8.21 2.85 -6.63
N ALA A 76 8.48 3.99 -6.00
CA ALA A 76 8.17 5.31 -6.51
C ALA A 76 9.40 6.20 -6.39
N THR A 77 9.58 7.17 -7.29
CA THR A 77 10.55 8.24 -7.03
C THR A 77 9.93 9.31 -6.14
N THR A 78 10.75 10.03 -5.37
CA THR A 78 10.29 11.08 -4.45
C THR A 78 9.45 12.16 -5.15
N HIS A 79 9.69 12.41 -6.44
CA HIS A 79 8.97 13.41 -7.23
C HIS A 79 7.65 12.90 -7.80
N GLU A 80 7.38 11.58 -7.78
CA GLU A 80 6.14 11.02 -8.33
C GLU A 80 4.91 11.34 -7.45
N TYR A 81 3.74 11.19 -8.06
CA TYR A 81 2.46 11.38 -7.38
C TYR A 81 1.83 10.04 -6.98
N LEU A 82 1.25 10.01 -5.79
CA LEU A 82 0.35 8.97 -5.34
C LEU A 82 -1.09 9.49 -5.47
N LEU A 83 -1.86 8.84 -6.34
CA LEU A 83 -3.30 9.09 -6.47
C LEU A 83 -4.04 8.16 -5.52
N ILE A 84 -4.70 8.73 -4.53
CA ILE A 84 -5.41 7.98 -3.49
C ILE A 84 -6.90 8.08 -3.75
N PHE A 85 -7.56 6.93 -3.93
CA PHE A 85 -8.98 6.85 -4.23
C PHE A 85 -9.75 6.31 -3.03
N THR A 86 -10.90 6.92 -2.76
CA THR A 86 -11.77 6.55 -1.65
C THR A 86 -13.03 5.83 -2.10
N GLU A 87 -13.69 5.16 -1.16
CA GLU A 87 -14.92 4.39 -1.37
C GLU A 87 -16.06 5.24 -1.96
N GLN A 88 -16.16 6.51 -1.54
CA GLN A 88 -17.15 7.45 -2.06
C GLN A 88 -16.78 8.04 -3.43
N GLY A 89 -15.68 7.60 -4.04
CA GLY A 89 -15.27 8.04 -5.37
C GLY A 89 -14.51 9.37 -5.39
N ARG A 90 -13.98 9.81 -4.24
CA ARG A 90 -13.06 10.95 -4.18
C ARG A 90 -11.63 10.50 -4.49
N MET A 91 -10.83 11.45 -4.94
CA MET A 91 -9.41 11.25 -5.20
C MET A 91 -8.59 12.40 -4.62
N PHE A 92 -7.45 12.04 -4.05
CA PHE A 92 -6.47 12.95 -3.47
C PHE A 92 -5.11 12.71 -4.13
N TRP A 93 -4.27 13.73 -4.11
CA TRP A 93 -2.88 13.64 -4.53
C TRP A 93 -2.00 13.75 -3.30
N LEU A 94 -0.99 12.90 -3.23
CA LEU A 94 0.06 12.97 -2.24
C LEU A 94 1.38 12.82 -2.98
N ARG A 95 2.33 13.73 -2.78
CA ARG A 95 3.66 13.54 -3.36
C ARG A 95 4.38 12.44 -2.60
N ALA A 96 5.19 11.64 -3.30
CA ALA A 96 5.94 10.59 -2.63
C ALA A 96 6.88 11.13 -1.55
N TYR A 97 7.48 12.32 -1.71
CA TYR A 97 8.30 12.96 -0.66
C TYR A 97 7.50 13.45 0.56
N GLU A 98 6.19 13.72 0.42
CA GLU A 98 5.32 14.12 1.54
C GLU A 98 5.01 12.94 2.46
N VAL A 99 5.19 11.71 1.96
CA VAL A 99 5.09 10.50 2.78
C VAL A 99 6.23 10.51 3.80
N PRO A 100 5.94 10.35 5.10
CA PRO A 100 6.97 10.29 6.12
C PRO A 100 7.93 9.13 5.89
N GLU A 101 9.22 9.45 6.00
CA GLU A 101 10.27 8.44 5.95
C GLU A 101 10.32 7.70 7.28
N SER A 102 10.39 6.38 7.21
CA SER A 102 10.43 5.54 8.39
C SER A 102 11.16 4.24 8.11
N ALA A 103 11.79 3.72 9.16
CA ALA A 103 12.45 2.43 9.12
C ALA A 103 11.47 1.33 8.69
N LYS A 104 12.00 0.29 8.06
CA LYS A 104 11.23 -0.84 7.55
C LYS A 104 10.29 -1.50 8.57
N THR A 105 10.65 -1.53 9.85
CA THR A 105 9.87 -2.14 10.94
C THR A 105 8.79 -1.22 11.53
N SER A 106 8.80 0.08 11.20
CA SER A 106 7.80 1.04 11.69
C SER A 106 6.44 0.84 11.03
N LYS A 107 5.35 1.13 11.74
CA LYS A 107 3.99 1.12 11.14
C LYS A 107 3.78 2.23 10.12
N GLY A 108 4.51 3.34 10.23
CA GLY A 108 4.29 4.52 9.39
C GLY A 108 3.24 5.47 9.96
N THR A 109 2.73 6.37 9.13
CA THR A 109 1.77 7.41 9.53
C THR A 109 0.38 7.09 8.96
N PRO A 110 -0.71 7.27 9.73
CA PRO A 110 -2.06 7.12 9.20
C PRO A 110 -2.28 8.03 7.98
N LEU A 111 -2.74 7.46 6.87
CA LEU A 111 -3.01 8.18 5.62
C LEU A 111 -4.04 9.29 5.82
N GLN A 112 -4.95 9.12 6.79
CA GLN A 112 -5.94 10.13 7.18
C GLN A 112 -5.33 11.45 7.66
N ASN A 113 -4.09 11.44 8.13
CA ASN A 113 -3.38 12.65 8.58
C ASN A 113 -2.72 13.41 7.42
N LEU A 114 -2.53 12.74 6.28
CA LEU A 114 -1.84 13.29 5.12
C LEU A 114 -2.80 13.81 4.04
N ILE A 115 -4.06 13.35 4.05
CA ILE A 115 -5.08 13.79 3.09
C ILE A 115 -6.34 14.27 3.80
N ASP A 116 -6.93 15.35 3.28
CA ASP A 116 -8.16 15.96 3.83
C ASP A 116 -9.41 15.18 3.39
N LYS A 117 -9.52 13.95 3.87
CA LYS A 117 -10.67 13.07 3.62
C LYS A 117 -11.62 13.02 4.83
N PRO A 118 -12.92 12.76 4.60
CA PRO A 118 -13.84 12.43 5.68
C PRO A 118 -13.36 11.19 6.45
N LYS A 119 -13.57 11.16 7.77
CA LYS A 119 -13.14 10.02 8.63
C LYS A 119 -13.79 8.71 8.19
N GLU A 120 -15.07 8.75 7.83
CA GLU A 120 -15.87 7.59 7.41
C GLU A 120 -15.57 7.09 6.00
N ASP A 121 -14.81 7.85 5.19
CA ASP A 121 -14.52 7.49 3.80
C ASP A 121 -13.23 6.66 3.74
N ALA A 122 -13.35 5.35 3.50
CA ALA A 122 -12.22 4.44 3.46
C ALA A 122 -11.42 4.57 2.16
N VAL A 123 -10.10 4.36 2.24
CA VAL A 123 -9.24 4.30 1.05
C VAL A 123 -9.39 2.93 0.39
N ARG A 124 -9.44 2.92 -0.93
CA ARG A 124 -9.70 1.72 -1.75
C ARG A 124 -8.58 1.38 -2.72
N SER A 125 -7.88 2.39 -3.23
CA SER A 125 -6.75 2.17 -4.14
C SER A 125 -5.75 3.31 -4.01
N VAL A 126 -4.47 2.98 -4.11
CA VAL A 126 -3.36 3.94 -4.17
C VAL A 126 -2.57 3.63 -5.43
N LEU A 127 -2.54 4.58 -6.36
CA LEU A 127 -1.86 4.44 -7.64
C LEU A 127 -0.66 5.37 -7.71
N ASN A 128 0.51 4.80 -7.97
CA ASN A 128 1.68 5.59 -8.36
C ASN A 128 1.50 6.11 -9.80
N VAL A 129 1.75 7.39 -10.00
CA VAL A 129 1.74 8.04 -11.30
C VAL A 129 3.04 8.81 -11.47
N ARG A 130 3.78 8.43 -12.52
CA ARG A 130 5.14 8.93 -12.78
C ARG A 130 5.18 10.43 -13.00
N ASN A 131 4.22 10.95 -13.77
CA ASN A 131 4.25 12.32 -14.21
C ASN A 131 2.83 12.85 -14.50
N LEU A 132 2.54 14.08 -14.09
CA LEU A 132 1.27 14.76 -14.38
C LEU A 132 1.42 15.98 -15.30
N ARG A 133 2.60 16.16 -15.89
CA ARG A 133 3.00 17.27 -16.79
C ARG A 133 3.32 16.80 -18.21
N SER A 134 3.75 15.56 -18.40
CA SER A 134 4.10 14.99 -19.71
C SER A 134 2.84 14.72 -20.55
N ALA A 135 2.68 15.45 -21.66
CA ALA A 135 1.52 15.34 -22.55
C ALA A 135 1.34 13.91 -23.07
N ASP A 136 2.39 13.31 -23.62
CA ASP A 136 2.34 11.95 -24.17
C ASP A 136 1.87 10.92 -23.13
N TYR A 137 2.33 11.05 -21.90
CA TYR A 137 1.93 10.14 -20.83
C TYR A 137 0.48 10.36 -20.40
N LEU A 138 0.03 11.61 -20.32
CA LEU A 138 -1.34 11.95 -19.96
C LEU A 138 -2.36 11.51 -21.02
N GLU A 139 -2.00 11.60 -22.30
CA GLU A 139 -2.87 11.25 -23.43
C GLU A 139 -3.00 9.73 -23.63
N ASN A 140 -1.94 8.97 -23.34
CA ASN A 140 -1.90 7.52 -23.54
C ASN A 140 -2.22 6.70 -22.28
N THR A 141 -2.37 7.36 -21.12
CA THR A 141 -2.68 6.68 -19.85
C THR A 141 -4.12 6.93 -19.43
N PHE A 142 -4.82 5.86 -19.04
CA PHE A 142 -6.19 5.94 -18.56
C PHE A 142 -6.31 5.31 -17.17
N LEU A 143 -7.34 5.72 -16.44
CA LEU A 143 -7.77 5.10 -15.20
C LEU A 143 -9.06 4.32 -15.46
N MET A 144 -9.03 3.02 -15.18
CA MET A 144 -10.22 2.18 -15.11
C MET A 144 -10.70 2.13 -13.67
N PHE A 145 -11.95 2.49 -13.45
CA PHE A 145 -12.64 2.40 -12.17
C PHE A 145 -13.59 1.21 -12.22
N CYS A 146 -13.74 0.52 -11.09
CA CYS A 146 -14.76 -0.50 -10.88
C CYS A 146 -15.47 -0.30 -9.55
N THR A 147 -16.79 -0.44 -9.56
CA THR A 147 -17.62 -0.42 -8.34
C THR A 147 -18.04 -1.83 -7.92
N GLU A 148 -18.50 -1.99 -6.68
CA GLU A 148 -19.00 -3.28 -6.17
C GLU A 148 -20.24 -3.76 -6.95
N GLN A 149 -21.10 -2.86 -7.43
CA GLN A 149 -22.26 -3.24 -8.25
C GLN A 149 -21.92 -3.50 -9.73
N GLY A 150 -20.64 -3.53 -10.09
CA GLY A 150 -20.19 -3.88 -11.44
C GLY A 150 -20.31 -2.76 -12.46
N THR A 151 -20.37 -1.50 -12.00
CA THR A 151 -20.18 -0.35 -12.88
C THR A 151 -18.69 -0.14 -13.13
N VAL A 152 -18.31 0.12 -14.38
CA VAL A 152 -16.94 0.49 -14.73
C VAL A 152 -16.90 1.81 -15.47
N LYS A 153 -15.79 2.52 -15.32
CA LYS A 153 -15.57 3.80 -15.98
C LYS A 153 -14.12 3.94 -16.42
N LYS A 154 -13.90 4.41 -17.65
CA LYS A 154 -12.59 4.79 -18.14
C LYS A 154 -12.48 6.31 -18.20
N THR A 155 -11.45 6.89 -17.59
CA THR A 155 -11.18 8.33 -17.61
C THR A 155 -9.72 8.57 -18.01
N PRO A 156 -9.40 9.51 -18.91
CA PRO A 156 -8.00 9.84 -19.21
C PRO A 156 -7.29 10.40 -17.98
N LEU A 157 -6.00 10.08 -17.83
CA LEU A 157 -5.18 10.57 -16.72
C LEU A 157 -5.10 12.11 -16.72
N GLU A 158 -5.14 12.73 -17.90
CA GLU A 158 -5.17 14.19 -18.07
C GLU A 158 -6.25 14.89 -17.22
N ALA A 159 -7.40 14.25 -16.99
CA ALA A 159 -8.47 14.80 -16.17
C ALA A 159 -8.08 15.01 -14.69
N TYR A 160 -6.96 14.40 -14.27
CA TYR A 160 -6.38 14.39 -12.93
C TYR A 160 -5.01 15.08 -12.87
N SER A 161 -4.58 15.73 -13.96
CA SER A 161 -3.28 16.44 -14.08
C SER A 161 -3.14 17.69 -13.20
N ARG A 162 -4.24 18.16 -12.59
CA ARG A 162 -4.29 19.41 -11.80
C ARG A 162 -4.60 19.11 -10.33
N PRO A 163 -3.57 18.93 -9.48
CA PRO A 163 -3.73 18.65 -8.06
C PRO A 163 -4.51 19.72 -7.32
N ARG A 164 -5.29 19.31 -6.31
CA ARG A 164 -6.01 20.18 -5.38
C ARG A 164 -5.94 19.60 -3.98
N ALA A 165 -5.63 20.42 -2.99
CA ALA A 165 -5.48 19.99 -1.59
C ALA A 165 -6.77 19.36 -1.04
N ALA A 166 -7.94 19.93 -1.34
CA ALA A 166 -9.25 19.39 -0.93
C ALA A 166 -9.65 18.09 -1.66
N GLY A 167 -8.79 17.57 -2.54
CA GLY A 167 -9.13 16.46 -3.43
C GLY A 167 -10.23 16.82 -4.43
N ILE A 168 -10.70 15.81 -5.14
CA ILE A 168 -11.70 15.95 -6.19
C ILE A 168 -12.63 14.74 -6.27
N ASN A 169 -13.81 14.92 -6.87
CA ASN A 169 -14.62 13.78 -7.30
C ASN A 169 -13.99 13.17 -8.55
N ALA A 170 -13.63 11.90 -8.44
CA ALA A 170 -13.07 11.09 -9.51
C ALA A 170 -14.12 10.23 -10.19
N ILE A 171 -15.17 9.81 -9.48
CA ILE A 171 -16.34 9.10 -10.01
C ILE A 171 -17.58 9.45 -9.21
N THR A 172 -18.74 9.49 -9.88
CA THR A 172 -20.04 9.56 -9.18
C THR A 172 -20.45 8.16 -8.79
N ILE A 173 -20.56 7.89 -7.49
CA ILE A 173 -21.02 6.62 -6.95
C ILE A 173 -22.54 6.67 -6.81
N ASN A 174 -23.23 5.63 -7.30
CA ASN A 174 -24.68 5.51 -7.18
C ASN A 174 -25.07 5.13 -5.75
N GLU A 175 -26.33 5.38 -5.38
CA GLU A 175 -26.86 5.00 -4.08
C GLU A 175 -26.73 3.49 -3.83
N GLY A 176 -26.17 3.12 -2.67
CA GLY A 176 -25.91 1.72 -2.30
C GLY A 176 -24.73 1.06 -3.03
N ASP A 177 -24.00 1.80 -3.88
CA ASP A 177 -22.77 1.34 -4.53
C ASP A 177 -21.53 1.93 -3.85
N ARG A 178 -20.36 1.38 -4.14
CA ARG A 178 -19.07 1.73 -3.53
C ARG A 178 -17.97 1.54 -4.55
N LEU A 179 -16.96 2.42 -4.56
CA LEU A 179 -15.76 2.18 -5.37
C LEU A 179 -15.03 0.94 -4.82
N LEU A 180 -14.76 -0.03 -5.69
CA LEU A 180 -14.02 -1.24 -5.34
C LEU A 180 -12.53 -1.06 -5.61
N ASP A 181 -12.18 -0.67 -6.84
CA ASP A 181 -10.78 -0.59 -7.27
C ASP A 181 -10.61 0.40 -8.44
N VAL A 182 -9.39 0.89 -8.60
CA VAL A 182 -8.94 1.73 -9.71
C VAL A 182 -7.60 1.19 -10.20
N GLN A 183 -7.44 1.04 -11.52
CA GLN A 183 -6.18 0.60 -12.13
C GLN A 183 -5.77 1.50 -13.30
N LEU A 184 -4.46 1.62 -13.50
CA LEU A 184 -3.88 2.29 -14.65
C LEU A 184 -3.95 1.38 -15.88
N LEU A 185 -4.21 2.01 -17.02
CA LEU A 185 -4.29 1.38 -18.33
C LEU A 185 -3.34 2.07 -19.29
N SER A 186 -2.73 1.28 -20.17
CA SER A 186 -1.85 1.74 -21.24
C SER A 186 -2.51 1.76 -22.63
N GLY A 187 -3.84 1.57 -22.71
CA GLY A 187 -4.61 1.69 -23.95
C GLY A 187 -4.83 0.37 -24.72
N ASN A 188 -4.09 -0.69 -24.39
CA ASN A 188 -4.23 -2.01 -25.01
C ASN A 188 -4.47 -3.13 -23.98
N SER A 189 -5.14 -2.81 -22.89
CA SER A 189 -5.40 -3.77 -21.82
C SER A 189 -6.75 -4.48 -21.99
N GLU A 190 -6.83 -5.70 -21.48
CA GLU A 190 -8.08 -6.40 -21.27
C GLU A 190 -8.51 -6.31 -19.81
N VAL A 191 -9.80 -6.09 -19.60
CA VAL A 191 -10.38 -5.95 -18.27
C VAL A 191 -11.10 -7.24 -17.91
N VAL A 192 -10.75 -7.78 -16.76
CA VAL A 192 -11.41 -8.93 -16.15
C VAL A 192 -12.06 -8.51 -14.85
N LEU A 193 -13.37 -8.75 -14.73
CA LEU A 193 -14.11 -8.54 -13.49
C LEU A 193 -14.61 -9.88 -12.98
N ALA A 194 -14.45 -10.14 -11.68
CA ALA A 194 -14.96 -11.36 -11.05
C ALA A 194 -16.06 -11.04 -10.03
N LEU A 195 -17.08 -11.88 -9.98
CA LEU A 195 -18.20 -11.82 -9.06
C LEU A 195 -18.00 -12.78 -7.88
N ARG A 196 -18.60 -12.44 -6.75
CA ARG A 196 -18.69 -13.31 -5.56
C ARG A 196 -19.32 -14.66 -5.89
N SER A 197 -20.26 -14.70 -6.84
CA SER A 197 -20.87 -15.92 -7.39
C SER A 197 -19.93 -16.81 -8.22
N GLY A 198 -18.65 -16.45 -8.37
CA GLY A 198 -17.65 -17.27 -9.06
C GLY A 198 -17.69 -17.15 -10.58
N ARG A 199 -18.35 -16.11 -11.10
CA ARG A 199 -18.37 -15.78 -12.54
C ARG A 199 -17.37 -14.66 -12.83
N ALA A 200 -16.79 -14.66 -14.02
CA ALA A 200 -15.93 -13.58 -14.48
C ALA A 200 -16.26 -13.17 -15.91
N VAL A 201 -16.17 -11.88 -16.21
CA VAL A 201 -16.29 -11.33 -17.57
C VAL A 201 -14.92 -10.80 -17.98
N ARG A 202 -14.51 -11.08 -19.23
CA ARG A 202 -13.31 -10.53 -19.87
C ARG A 202 -13.75 -9.73 -21.08
N PHE A 203 -13.29 -8.49 -21.21
CA PHE A 203 -13.54 -7.63 -22.36
C PHE A 203 -12.38 -6.65 -22.58
N ALA A 204 -12.14 -6.25 -23.83
CA ALA A 204 -11.13 -5.24 -24.15
C ALA A 204 -11.50 -3.86 -23.58
N GLU A 205 -10.52 -3.10 -23.09
CA GLU A 205 -10.75 -1.76 -22.54
C GLU A 205 -11.38 -0.78 -23.54
N THR A 206 -11.23 -1.04 -24.84
CA THR A 206 -11.80 -0.24 -25.94
C THR A 206 -13.33 -0.30 -25.97
N LYS A 207 -13.94 -1.30 -25.31
CA LYS A 207 -15.40 -1.40 -25.12
C LYS A 207 -15.93 -0.39 -24.10
N VAL A 208 -15.06 0.28 -23.35
CA VAL A 208 -15.42 1.38 -22.45
C VAL A 208 -14.89 2.68 -23.05
N ARG A 209 -15.79 3.55 -23.48
CA ARG A 209 -15.39 4.88 -23.97
C ARG A 209 -14.79 5.72 -22.83
N PRO A 210 -13.78 6.56 -23.11
CA PRO A 210 -13.35 7.58 -22.16
C PRO A 210 -14.51 8.49 -21.78
N MET A 211 -14.60 8.82 -20.50
CA MET A 211 -15.63 9.68 -19.92
C MET A 211 -15.00 10.73 -19.01
N GLY A 212 -15.77 11.76 -18.66
CA GLY A 212 -15.36 12.75 -17.66
C GLY A 212 -15.40 12.21 -16.23
N ARG A 213 -14.79 12.97 -15.32
CA ARG A 213 -14.71 12.64 -13.89
C ARG A 213 -16.06 12.48 -13.20
N THR A 214 -17.05 13.33 -13.53
CA THR A 214 -18.38 13.31 -12.90
C THR A 214 -19.33 12.25 -13.47
N ALA A 215 -18.90 11.48 -14.49
CA ALA A 215 -19.71 10.38 -14.99
C ALA A 215 -19.76 9.23 -13.97
N ALA A 216 -20.93 8.59 -13.86
CA ALA A 216 -21.12 7.38 -13.06
C ALA A 216 -20.46 6.13 -13.68
N GLY A 217 -20.32 6.12 -15.02
CA GLY A 217 -19.78 4.99 -15.76
C GLY A 217 -20.86 4.18 -16.46
N VAL A 218 -20.51 2.95 -16.82
CA VAL A 218 -21.33 2.05 -17.61
C VAL A 218 -21.26 0.63 -17.03
N ARG A 219 -22.24 -0.26 -17.26
CA ARG A 219 -22.28 -1.63 -16.67
C ARG A 219 -21.18 -2.62 -17.15
N GLY A 220 -20.16 -2.89 -16.35
CA GLY A 220 -19.01 -3.75 -16.68
C GLY A 220 -19.36 -5.24 -16.72
N ILE A 221 -20.16 -5.68 -15.75
CA ILE A 221 -20.63 -7.05 -15.61
C ILE A 221 -22.08 -7.04 -15.12
N THR A 222 -22.87 -8.05 -15.51
CA THR A 222 -24.19 -8.28 -14.90
C THR A 222 -24.02 -9.18 -13.68
N LEU A 223 -24.44 -8.68 -12.52
CA LEU A 223 -24.43 -9.43 -11.27
C LEU A 223 -25.33 -10.67 -11.36
N GLY A 224 -25.02 -11.70 -10.57
CA GLY A 224 -25.87 -12.86 -10.40
C GLY A 224 -27.20 -12.53 -9.73
N GLU A 225 -28.14 -13.46 -9.87
CA GLU A 225 -29.48 -13.35 -9.27
C GLU A 225 -29.46 -13.69 -7.77
N GLU A 226 -28.34 -14.23 -7.26
CA GLU A 226 -28.16 -14.53 -5.84
C GLU A 226 -28.07 -13.25 -5.00
N PRO A 227 -28.75 -13.18 -3.84
CA PRO A 227 -28.63 -12.06 -2.92
C PRO A 227 -27.17 -11.84 -2.48
N GLY A 228 -26.73 -10.58 -2.54
CA GLY A 228 -25.38 -10.20 -2.12
C GLY A 228 -24.27 -10.57 -3.12
N ASP A 229 -24.62 -10.88 -4.37
CA ASP A 229 -23.61 -10.93 -5.43
C ASP A 229 -23.08 -9.52 -5.73
N ARG A 230 -21.77 -9.44 -5.91
CA ARG A 230 -21.03 -8.20 -6.12
C ARG A 230 -19.70 -8.50 -6.79
N VAL A 231 -19.07 -7.50 -7.36
CA VAL A 231 -17.70 -7.61 -7.85
C VAL A 231 -16.75 -7.75 -6.67
N VAL A 232 -15.84 -8.73 -6.76
CA VAL A 232 -14.82 -9.01 -5.73
C VAL A 232 -13.41 -8.64 -6.17
N GLY A 233 -13.22 -8.34 -7.45
CA GLY A 233 -11.97 -7.77 -7.95
C GLY A 233 -12.05 -7.41 -9.42
N MET A 234 -11.18 -6.47 -9.79
CA MET A 234 -10.89 -6.09 -11.17
C MET A 234 -9.42 -6.40 -11.45
N VAL A 235 -9.13 -6.81 -12.66
CA VAL A 235 -7.76 -7.00 -13.15
C VAL A 235 -7.68 -6.42 -14.55
N CYS A 236 -6.69 -5.58 -14.81
CA CYS A 236 -6.41 -5.01 -16.12
C CYS A 236 -5.09 -5.59 -16.63
N ILE A 237 -5.17 -6.40 -17.67
CA ILE A 237 -4.03 -7.19 -18.18
C ILE A 237 -3.59 -6.63 -19.52
N ALA A 238 -2.35 -6.17 -19.60
CA ALA A 238 -1.73 -5.77 -20.87
C ALA A 238 -0.91 -6.92 -21.50
N ASP A 239 -0.36 -7.81 -20.67
CA ASP A 239 0.45 -8.95 -21.12
C ASP A 239 -0.37 -10.25 -21.09
N ALA A 240 -0.58 -10.84 -22.26
CA ALA A 240 -1.34 -12.08 -22.41
C ALA A 240 -0.66 -13.30 -21.75
N SER A 241 0.62 -13.20 -21.38
CA SER A 241 1.33 -14.26 -20.63
C SER A 241 0.90 -14.36 -19.17
N GLN A 242 0.27 -13.30 -18.63
CA GLN A 242 -0.22 -13.27 -17.26
C GLN A 242 -1.35 -14.29 -17.06
N GLU A 243 -1.37 -14.89 -15.88
CA GLU A 243 -2.44 -15.81 -15.49
C GLU A 243 -3.37 -15.17 -14.46
N LEU A 244 -4.54 -15.77 -14.28
CA LEU A 244 -5.51 -15.33 -13.29
C LEU A 244 -5.55 -16.29 -12.11
N LEU A 245 -5.17 -15.77 -10.95
CA LEU A 245 -5.40 -16.40 -9.67
C LEU A 245 -6.80 -16.02 -9.16
N VAL A 246 -7.57 -17.03 -8.77
CA VAL A 246 -8.84 -16.86 -8.06
C VAL A 246 -8.79 -17.53 -6.70
N VAL A 247 -9.32 -16.86 -5.67
CA VAL A 247 -9.33 -17.34 -4.28
C VAL A 247 -10.75 -17.28 -3.73
N SER A 248 -11.13 -18.30 -2.96
CA SER A 248 -12.44 -18.45 -2.29
C SER A 248 -12.31 -18.36 -0.77
N GLU A 249 -13.41 -18.02 -0.09
CA GLU A 249 -13.45 -17.73 1.35
C GLU A 249 -12.96 -18.88 2.24
N ASN A 250 -13.13 -20.14 1.83
CA ASN A 250 -12.66 -21.31 2.58
C ASN A 250 -11.21 -21.73 2.25
N GLY A 251 -10.43 -20.83 1.64
CA GLY A 251 -9.00 -21.05 1.36
C GLY A 251 -8.73 -21.99 0.19
N TYR A 252 -9.68 -22.12 -0.75
CA TYR A 252 -9.41 -22.76 -2.04
C TYR A 252 -9.04 -21.72 -3.07
N GLY A 253 -8.11 -22.06 -3.95
CA GLY A 253 -7.67 -21.19 -5.01
C GLY A 253 -7.08 -21.96 -6.18
N LYS A 254 -6.90 -21.25 -7.29
CA LYS A 254 -6.27 -21.80 -8.49
C LYS A 254 -5.79 -20.70 -9.41
N ARG A 255 -4.77 -21.06 -10.19
CA ARG A 255 -4.30 -20.30 -11.35
C ARG A 255 -4.92 -20.87 -12.61
N SER A 256 -5.32 -20.00 -13.51
CA SER A 256 -5.83 -20.36 -14.83
C SER A 256 -5.25 -19.39 -15.85
N ALA A 257 -4.78 -19.91 -16.98
CA ALA A 257 -4.33 -19.10 -18.10
C ALA A 257 -5.40 -18.09 -18.51
N LEU A 258 -5.00 -16.90 -18.95
CA LEU A 258 -5.94 -15.87 -19.37
C LEU A 258 -6.85 -16.34 -20.52
N ASP A 259 -6.32 -17.13 -21.45
CA ASP A 259 -7.04 -17.66 -22.61
C ASP A 259 -8.18 -18.63 -22.29
N GLU A 260 -8.17 -19.23 -21.09
CA GLU A 260 -9.32 -19.99 -20.60
C GLU A 260 -10.55 -19.08 -20.43
N TYR A 261 -10.35 -17.80 -20.17
CA TYR A 261 -11.42 -16.82 -20.07
C TYR A 261 -11.70 -16.27 -21.45
N ARG A 262 -12.71 -16.81 -22.14
CA ARG A 262 -13.11 -16.26 -23.44
C ARG A 262 -13.46 -14.78 -23.35
N VAL A 263 -13.04 -13.99 -24.33
CA VAL A 263 -13.47 -12.60 -24.47
C VAL A 263 -14.98 -12.56 -24.73
N THR A 264 -15.66 -11.67 -24.02
CA THR A 264 -17.11 -11.47 -24.12
C THR A 264 -17.43 -9.98 -24.25
N ASN A 265 -18.69 -9.66 -24.54
CA ASN A 265 -19.13 -8.28 -24.43
C ASN A 265 -19.24 -7.86 -22.97
N ARG A 266 -18.81 -6.63 -22.71
CA ARG A 266 -19.01 -5.93 -21.45
C ARG A 266 -20.49 -5.91 -21.07
N GLY A 267 -20.78 -6.05 -19.78
CA GLY A 267 -22.14 -6.15 -19.24
C GLY A 267 -22.76 -7.54 -19.39
N GLY A 268 -22.03 -8.53 -19.93
CA GLY A 268 -22.48 -9.93 -19.91
C GLY A 268 -22.51 -10.54 -18.50
N LYS A 269 -23.13 -11.71 -18.36
CA LYS A 269 -23.09 -12.53 -17.13
C LYS A 269 -21.72 -13.19 -16.89
N GLY A 270 -20.78 -13.11 -17.85
CA GLY A 270 -19.48 -13.77 -17.76
C GLY A 270 -19.50 -15.30 -17.87
N VAL A 271 -18.35 -15.94 -17.66
CA VAL A 271 -18.13 -17.39 -17.62
C VAL A 271 -17.80 -17.85 -16.20
N ARG A 272 -17.94 -19.14 -15.89
CA ARG A 272 -17.52 -19.68 -14.58
C ARG A 272 -16.00 -19.58 -14.43
N ALA A 273 -15.55 -18.87 -13.40
CA ALA A 273 -14.15 -18.70 -13.03
C ALA A 273 -13.69 -19.74 -12.01
N MET A 274 -14.59 -20.25 -11.17
CA MET A 274 -14.38 -21.35 -10.23
C MET A 274 -15.68 -22.12 -10.05
N ASN A 275 -15.61 -23.43 -9.84
CA ASN A 275 -16.77 -24.22 -9.45
C ASN A 275 -16.99 -24.11 -7.94
N LEU A 276 -17.89 -23.21 -7.52
CA LEU A 276 -18.17 -22.98 -6.11
C LEU A 276 -19.10 -24.06 -5.55
N THR A 277 -18.81 -24.50 -4.32
CA THR A 277 -19.57 -25.48 -3.54
C THR A 277 -19.56 -25.04 -2.08
N ASP A 278 -20.38 -25.64 -1.22
CA ASP A 278 -20.36 -25.36 0.23
C ASP A 278 -18.97 -25.57 0.84
N LYS A 279 -18.17 -26.49 0.27
CA LYS A 279 -16.79 -26.74 0.67
C LYS A 279 -15.85 -25.58 0.33
N THR A 280 -15.96 -24.97 -0.84
CA THR A 280 -15.10 -23.86 -1.28
C THR A 280 -15.58 -22.52 -0.74
N GLY A 281 -16.87 -22.39 -0.50
CA GLY A 281 -17.51 -21.10 -0.25
C GLY A 281 -17.52 -20.23 -1.50
N LYS A 282 -17.78 -18.93 -1.30
CA LYS A 282 -17.85 -17.90 -2.34
C LYS A 282 -16.48 -17.37 -2.75
N LEU A 283 -16.42 -16.75 -3.92
CA LEU A 283 -15.19 -16.13 -4.43
C LEU A 283 -14.90 -14.84 -3.66
N VAL A 284 -13.65 -14.63 -3.25
CA VAL A 284 -13.22 -13.44 -2.48
C VAL A 284 -12.25 -12.55 -3.21
N ALA A 285 -11.45 -13.10 -4.14
CA ALA A 285 -10.45 -12.31 -4.84
C ALA A 285 -10.15 -12.89 -6.23
N ILE A 286 -9.73 -11.99 -7.11
CA ILE A 286 -9.08 -12.29 -8.38
C ILE A 286 -7.84 -11.40 -8.51
N LYS A 287 -6.72 -11.95 -8.96
CA LYS A 287 -5.45 -11.24 -9.19
C LYS A 287 -4.79 -11.76 -10.48
N ASP A 288 -4.17 -10.88 -11.24
CA ASP A 288 -3.17 -11.24 -12.25
C ASP A 288 -1.90 -11.71 -11.55
N VAL A 289 -1.35 -12.84 -11.95
CA VAL A 289 -0.12 -13.40 -11.37
C VAL A 289 0.78 -13.98 -12.44
N ASN A 290 2.07 -14.04 -12.14
CA ASN A 290 3.07 -14.83 -12.84
C ASN A 290 3.69 -15.88 -11.91
N ASP A 291 4.61 -16.71 -12.41
CA ASP A 291 5.28 -17.76 -11.62
C ASP A 291 6.20 -17.24 -10.51
N THR A 292 6.70 -16.01 -10.67
CA THR A 292 7.66 -15.38 -9.75
C THR A 292 6.98 -14.58 -8.63
N ASP A 293 5.67 -14.35 -8.74
CA ASP A 293 4.91 -13.62 -7.73
C ASP A 293 4.65 -14.50 -6.50
N ASP A 294 4.43 -13.84 -5.37
CA ASP A 294 3.92 -14.45 -4.15
C ASP A 294 2.52 -13.90 -3.84
N LEU A 295 1.74 -14.71 -3.13
CA LEU A 295 0.42 -14.35 -2.64
C LEU A 295 0.45 -14.30 -1.12
N MET A 296 -0.03 -13.19 -0.57
CA MET A 296 -0.27 -13.05 0.85
C MET A 296 -1.78 -13.08 1.12
N ILE A 297 -2.20 -14.01 1.98
CA ILE A 297 -3.59 -14.16 2.42
C ILE A 297 -3.65 -13.94 3.92
N ILE A 298 -4.64 -13.17 4.35
CA ILE A 298 -4.80 -12.82 5.76
C ILE A 298 -6.21 -13.07 6.20
N ASN A 299 -6.34 -13.82 7.27
CA ASN A 299 -7.62 -14.13 7.86
C ASN A 299 -8.06 -13.07 8.87
N ARG A 300 -9.35 -13.06 9.21
CA ARG A 300 -9.91 -12.19 10.25
C ARG A 300 -9.29 -12.43 11.63
N SER A 301 -8.81 -13.65 11.89
CA SER A 301 -8.04 -14.00 13.09
C SER A 301 -6.62 -13.39 13.14
N GLY A 302 -6.14 -12.78 12.06
CA GLY A 302 -4.80 -12.20 11.95
C GLY A 302 -3.71 -13.21 11.51
N LEU A 303 -4.10 -14.42 11.12
CA LEU A 303 -3.15 -15.38 10.52
C LEU A 303 -2.78 -14.94 9.10
N THR A 304 -1.47 -14.73 8.89
CA THR A 304 -0.88 -14.36 7.60
C THR A 304 -0.20 -15.55 6.96
N ILE A 305 -0.51 -15.79 5.69
CA ILE A 305 -0.05 -16.93 4.91
C ILE A 305 0.56 -16.41 3.62
N ARG A 306 1.83 -16.73 3.37
CA ARG A 306 2.55 -16.43 2.13
C ARG A 306 2.70 -17.70 1.32
N LEU A 307 2.31 -17.65 0.05
CA LEU A 307 2.37 -18.78 -0.89
C LEU A 307 3.07 -18.34 -2.16
N SER A 308 4.05 -19.12 -2.62
CA SER A 308 4.69 -18.86 -3.91
C SER A 308 3.78 -19.32 -5.05
N MET A 309 3.63 -18.49 -6.08
CA MET A 309 2.82 -18.86 -7.24
C MET A 309 3.41 -20.04 -7.99
N SER A 310 4.73 -20.20 -8.00
CA SER A 310 5.43 -21.35 -8.60
C SER A 310 4.96 -22.72 -8.10
N GLU A 311 4.45 -22.82 -6.87
CA GLU A 311 3.93 -24.06 -6.29
C GLU A 311 2.51 -24.39 -6.76
N LEU A 312 1.78 -23.39 -7.24
CA LEU A 312 0.41 -23.54 -7.72
C LEU A 312 0.40 -23.87 -9.20
N ARG A 313 0.02 -25.10 -9.53
CA ARG A 313 -0.22 -25.50 -10.92
C ARG A 313 -1.34 -24.70 -11.58
N THR A 314 -1.13 -24.36 -12.85
CA THR A 314 -2.18 -23.82 -13.73
C THR A 314 -3.17 -24.91 -14.10
N ILE A 315 -4.46 -24.65 -13.90
CA ILE A 315 -5.55 -25.57 -14.22
C ILE A 315 -6.72 -24.83 -14.87
N GLY A 316 -7.61 -25.58 -15.52
CA GLY A 316 -8.77 -25.02 -16.22
C GLY A 316 -9.73 -24.21 -15.32
N ARG A 317 -10.46 -23.27 -15.94
CA ARG A 317 -11.31 -22.31 -15.20
C ARG A 317 -12.44 -22.97 -14.39
N ALA A 318 -13.10 -23.99 -14.95
CA ALA A 318 -14.33 -24.56 -14.40
C ALA A 318 -14.09 -25.67 -13.36
N THR A 319 -13.01 -25.53 -12.58
CA THR A 319 -12.62 -26.47 -11.52
C THR A 319 -12.81 -25.85 -10.14
N GLN A 320 -12.82 -26.68 -9.10
CA GLN A 320 -12.91 -26.20 -7.70
C GLN A 320 -11.62 -25.53 -7.21
N GLY A 321 -10.48 -25.83 -7.85
CA GLY A 321 -9.18 -25.42 -7.36
C GLY A 321 -8.58 -26.38 -6.34
N VAL A 322 -7.44 -25.99 -5.80
CA VAL A 322 -6.73 -26.70 -4.74
C VAL A 322 -6.86 -25.93 -3.44
N ARG A 323 -6.67 -26.64 -2.32
CA ARG A 323 -6.64 -25.99 -1.02
C ARG A 323 -5.30 -25.26 -0.88
N LEU A 324 -5.36 -23.93 -0.81
CA LEU A 324 -4.19 -23.09 -0.57
C LEU A 324 -3.73 -23.21 0.88
N PHE A 325 -4.69 -23.22 1.81
CA PHE A 325 -4.42 -23.36 3.24
C PHE A 325 -5.64 -23.89 4.00
N LYS A 326 -5.42 -24.26 5.26
CA LYS A 326 -6.50 -24.67 6.16
C LYS A 326 -7.04 -23.47 6.93
N VAL A 327 -8.20 -22.98 6.52
CA VAL A 327 -9.00 -22.05 7.32
C VAL A 327 -9.48 -22.77 8.60
N ALA A 328 -9.34 -22.11 9.75
CA ALA A 328 -9.87 -22.61 11.02
C ALA A 328 -11.41 -22.53 11.05
N ALA A 329 -12.05 -23.26 11.95
CA ALA A 329 -13.50 -23.17 12.11
C ALA A 329 -13.89 -21.74 12.54
N ASN A 330 -14.84 -21.13 11.84
CA ASN A 330 -15.29 -19.73 12.02
C ASN A 330 -14.25 -18.64 11.69
N ASP A 331 -13.24 -18.96 10.89
CA ASP A 331 -12.32 -17.96 10.36
C ASP A 331 -12.63 -17.68 8.88
N GLU A 332 -12.35 -16.47 8.41
CA GLU A 332 -12.65 -16.03 7.05
C GLU A 332 -11.48 -15.24 6.48
N ILE A 333 -11.30 -15.30 5.17
CA ILE A 333 -10.31 -14.47 4.48
C ILE A 333 -10.74 -13.02 4.56
N SER A 334 -9.87 -12.20 5.15
CA SER A 334 -10.06 -10.77 5.26
C SER A 334 -9.45 -10.02 4.08
N SER A 335 -8.32 -10.46 3.54
CA SER A 335 -7.62 -9.83 2.41
C SER A 335 -6.73 -10.80 1.67
N VAL A 336 -6.51 -10.47 0.40
CA VAL A 336 -5.61 -11.19 -0.51
C VAL A 336 -4.80 -10.14 -1.26
N ALA A 337 -3.48 -10.13 -1.03
CA ALA A 337 -2.55 -9.22 -1.67
C ALA A 337 -1.57 -10.01 -2.54
N LYS A 338 -1.26 -9.46 -3.72
CA LYS A 338 -0.18 -9.93 -4.57
C LYS A 338 1.09 -9.21 -4.16
N VAL A 339 2.18 -9.95 -4.03
CA VAL A 339 3.52 -9.42 -3.83
C VAL A 339 4.31 -9.77 -5.09
N ALA A 340 4.63 -8.79 -5.92
CA ALA A 340 5.36 -9.06 -7.16
C ALA A 340 6.77 -9.58 -6.85
N ALA A 341 7.40 -10.34 -7.74
CA ALA A 341 8.75 -10.89 -7.49
C ALA A 341 9.80 -9.84 -7.05
N ALA A 342 9.79 -8.67 -7.68
CA ALA A 342 10.67 -7.55 -7.31
C ALA A 342 10.37 -7.02 -5.90
N GLU A 343 9.11 -7.08 -5.48
CA GLU A 343 8.60 -6.74 -4.15
C GLU A 343 8.81 -7.87 -3.14
N ALA A 344 8.88 -9.11 -3.61
CA ALA A 344 9.09 -10.33 -2.85
C ALA A 344 10.56 -10.46 -2.46
N GLU A 345 11.50 -10.17 -3.38
CA GLU A 345 12.93 -10.05 -3.09
C GLU A 345 13.18 -8.99 -2.03
N LEU A 346 12.51 -7.83 -2.16
CA LEU A 346 12.45 -6.82 -1.12
C LEU A 346 11.89 -7.49 0.17
N GLY A 347 10.63 -7.93 0.19
CA GLY A 347 9.90 -8.39 1.39
C GLY A 347 10.46 -9.62 2.11
N THR A 348 11.15 -10.56 1.45
CA THR A 348 11.84 -11.69 2.13
C THR A 348 12.97 -11.21 3.04
N LEU A 349 13.64 -10.11 2.69
CA LEU A 349 14.69 -9.49 3.51
C LEU A 349 14.11 -8.81 4.78
N ALA A 350 12.78 -8.80 4.97
CA ALA A 350 12.10 -8.13 6.10
C ALA A 350 11.91 -9.03 7.32
N ALA A 351 11.75 -10.34 7.08
CA ALA A 351 11.29 -11.28 8.09
C ALA A 351 12.44 -11.95 8.85
N GLU A 352 13.71 -11.70 8.48
CA GLU A 352 14.88 -12.39 9.04
C GLU A 352 15.86 -11.43 9.76
N MET A 353 15.45 -10.88 10.91
CA MET A 353 16.39 -10.34 11.91
C MET A 353 15.99 -10.84 13.33
N PRO A 354 16.89 -11.55 14.05
CA PRO A 354 16.64 -11.99 15.41
C PRO A 354 16.72 -10.83 16.42
N PHE A 355 15.88 -10.94 17.45
CA PHE A 355 15.99 -10.21 18.71
C PHE A 355 17.40 -10.44 19.30
N GLY A 356 18.25 -9.42 19.22
CA GLY A 356 19.50 -9.38 19.95
C GLY A 356 19.24 -9.10 21.43
N GLU A 357 19.73 -9.99 22.28
CA GLU A 357 19.84 -9.83 23.72
C GLU A 357 20.39 -8.47 24.11
N ALA A 358 19.89 -7.98 25.24
CA ALA A 358 20.43 -6.84 25.95
C ALA A 358 21.94 -7.04 26.23
N LEU A 359 22.77 -6.32 25.49
CA LEU A 359 24.07 -5.88 26.01
C LEU A 359 23.78 -4.88 27.11
N ALA A 360 23.86 -5.35 28.35
CA ALA A 360 24.09 -4.51 29.51
C ALA A 360 25.32 -3.65 29.22
N SER A 361 25.09 -2.34 29.08
CA SER A 361 26.15 -1.34 29.15
C SER A 361 26.82 -1.46 30.51
N GLY A 362 28.13 -1.64 30.49
CA GLY A 362 28.94 -1.91 31.66
C GLY A 362 29.01 -0.75 32.66
N THR A 363 29.29 -1.15 33.89
CA THR A 363 30.09 -0.36 34.82
C THR A 363 31.13 -1.31 35.37
N ASP A 364 32.39 -1.12 34.97
CA ASP A 364 33.60 -1.45 35.73
C ASP A 364 34.67 -0.56 35.09
N GLY A 365 35.16 0.50 35.74
CA GLY A 365 35.86 0.37 37.00
C GLY A 365 37.31 -0.03 36.70
N ALA A 366 38.05 0.84 36.01
CA ALA A 366 39.46 0.64 35.72
C ALA A 366 40.27 0.71 37.03
N GLY A 367 40.86 -0.42 37.43
CA GLY A 367 41.90 -0.51 38.44
C GLY A 367 43.19 -1.01 37.80
N PHE A 368 44.14 -0.11 37.57
CA PHE A 368 45.57 -0.44 37.55
C PHE A 368 46.35 0.69 38.20
N SER A 369 47.16 0.29 39.18
CA SER A 369 48.02 1.13 39.99
C SER A 369 49.18 1.73 39.19
N SER A 370 49.52 2.99 39.50
CA SER A 370 50.92 3.38 39.71
C SER A 370 51.00 4.65 40.54
N ALA A 371 52.05 4.65 41.37
CA ALA A 371 52.38 5.55 42.46
C ALA A 371 52.59 7.03 42.11
N ASP A 372 52.70 7.80 43.21
CA ASP A 372 53.46 9.04 43.40
C ASP A 372 52.75 10.40 43.20
N ASP A 373 52.33 10.93 44.36
CA ASP A 373 52.83 12.16 45.01
C ASP A 373 51.98 13.45 45.06
N GLU A 374 52.01 14.02 46.27
CA GLU A 374 51.71 15.38 46.76
C GLU A 374 50.26 15.93 46.91
N LEU A 375 49.82 15.89 48.18
CA LEU A 375 49.41 17.03 49.04
C LEU A 375 48.31 18.01 48.56
N ALA A 376 47.14 17.97 49.21
CA ALA A 376 46.81 18.81 50.39
C ALA A 376 45.30 19.06 50.59
N ALA A 377 44.93 19.02 51.88
CA ALA A 377 43.86 19.78 52.55
C ALA A 377 42.38 19.36 52.40
N ASP A 378 41.94 18.64 53.45
CA ASP A 378 40.88 19.04 54.39
C ASP A 378 39.40 19.03 53.95
N THR A 379 38.74 17.94 54.36
CA THR A 379 37.33 17.81 54.82
C THR A 379 36.96 18.83 55.92
N PRO A 380 35.68 19.06 56.33
CA PRO A 380 34.57 18.08 56.39
C PRO A 380 33.17 18.59 55.98
N ASP A 381 32.32 17.72 55.41
CA ASP A 381 31.23 16.95 56.04
C ASP A 381 29.96 17.76 56.38
N LEU A 382 28.84 17.42 55.72
CA LEU A 382 27.53 17.29 56.38
C LEU A 382 26.46 16.61 55.49
N ALA A 383 26.25 15.35 55.84
CA ALA A 383 25.04 14.51 55.78
C ALA A 383 23.71 15.04 55.21
N ALA A 384 23.24 14.34 54.18
CA ALA A 384 22.11 13.39 54.18
C ALA A 384 20.76 13.75 54.86
N ALA A 385 19.75 13.88 53.98
CA ALA A 385 18.62 12.95 53.78
C ALA A 385 17.51 12.74 54.85
N ALA A 386 16.31 12.67 54.25
CA ALA A 386 15.17 11.79 54.56
C ALA A 386 14.08 12.25 55.55
N ALA A 387 12.90 12.47 54.98
CA ALA A 387 11.59 12.30 55.63
C ALA A 387 11.22 10.79 55.66
N PRO A 388 10.23 10.30 56.45
CA PRO A 388 8.80 10.53 56.11
C PRO A 388 7.75 10.48 57.27
N LYS A 389 6.55 11.03 56.95
CA LYS A 389 5.15 10.68 57.35
C LYS A 389 4.75 10.56 58.84
N THR A 390 3.73 11.33 59.26
CA THR A 390 2.31 10.92 59.50
C THR A 390 1.53 12.04 60.23
N ASP A 391 0.20 11.98 60.10
CA ASP A 391 -0.83 13.03 60.21
C ASP A 391 -1.07 13.73 61.58
N PRO A 392 -1.87 14.82 61.60
CA PRO A 392 -2.03 15.72 62.75
C PRO A 392 -3.35 15.51 63.52
N GLU A 393 -3.37 15.75 64.84
CA GLU A 393 -4.59 16.19 65.52
C GLU A 393 -4.30 16.88 66.89
N THR A 394 -4.64 18.17 66.89
CA THR A 394 -5.22 19.09 67.90
C THR A 394 -5.31 18.79 69.41
N THR A 395 -5.36 19.92 70.14
CA THR A 395 -5.78 20.22 71.54
C THR A 395 -4.62 20.20 72.56
N GLU A 396 -4.37 21.17 73.44
CA GLU A 396 -5.10 22.32 74.04
C GLU A 396 -4.05 23.44 74.30
N SER A 397 -4.33 24.75 74.28
CA SER A 397 -4.90 25.52 75.39
C SER A 397 -4.68 27.02 75.12
N GLU A 398 -5.69 27.82 75.49
CA GLU A 398 -5.79 29.31 75.56
C GLU A 398 -5.84 30.15 74.27
#